data_AF-A0A7H4N8H9-F1
#
_entry.id   AF-A0A7H4N8H9-F1
#
_cell.length_a   1.000
_cell.length_b   1.000
_cell.length_c   1.000
_cell.angle_alpha   90.00
_cell.angle_beta   90.00
_cell.angle_gamma   90.00
#
_symmetry.space_group_name_H-M   'P 1'
#
loop_
_entity.id
_entity.type
_entity.pdbx_description
1 polymer ?
#
loop_
_entity_poly.entity_id
_entity_poly.type
_entity_poly.pdbx_seq_one_letter_code
_entity_poly.pdbx_strand_id
1 'polypeptide(L)'
;MLKLMEKLAELKRAKLLALSLLLIAAAIFITTLVLPPTPWVGALKAISEAAMVGALADWFAVVALFRRIPLPFVARHTAIIPRNKDRIADNLGYFVQEKFLDTPSLVALIRRYEPALMLGNWFSQPENARRVGQHLLQVMSGFLELTDDARIQRLLRRAVHKAIDKVDLTQTSAMMLEGLTRDNRHQKLLDSLISQLIALLQRDSSRAFIARGIVHWLETEHPLKARLLPTEWLGEHSAEMVTDAVNTLLDEVSQDRAHQIRQAFDRAALKLIDNLKSDPLMAEKADNIKAYLKNDETFNRYLGEVWADLRGWVKNDVNSDDSRIKQRIAEAGQWFGETLLHDEALRESLNEHLEQAAHRVAPEFAAFLTRHIS
;
A
#
# COMPACT_ATOMS: atom_id res chain seq x y z
N MET A 1 -23.04 25.04 19.14
CA MET A 1 -23.13 26.39 19.73
C MET A 1 -24.35 26.55 20.65
N LEU A 2 -25.58 26.24 20.19
CA LEU A 2 -26.80 26.26 21.03
C LEU A 2 -26.68 25.43 22.33
N LYS A 3 -26.20 24.18 22.22
CA LYS A 3 -26.04 23.27 23.38
C LYS A 3 -25.09 23.81 24.45
N LEU A 4 -24.12 24.64 24.05
CA LEU A 4 -23.16 25.27 24.97
C LEU A 4 -23.81 26.48 25.68
N MET A 5 -24.60 27.27 24.95
CA MET A 5 -25.32 28.43 25.50
C MET A 5 -26.40 28.00 26.49
N GLU A 6 -27.08 26.90 26.22
CA GLU A 6 -28.08 26.30 27.11
C GLU A 6 -27.45 25.83 28.44
N LYS A 7 -26.34 25.09 28.36
CA LYS A 7 -25.54 24.67 29.54
C LYS A 7 -25.07 25.85 30.40
N LEU A 8 -24.66 26.95 29.77
CA LEU A 8 -24.22 28.15 30.49
C LEU A 8 -25.38 28.85 31.21
N ALA A 9 -26.57 28.87 30.61
CA ALA A 9 -27.76 29.43 31.23
C ALA A 9 -28.24 28.58 32.43
N GLU A 10 -28.24 27.25 32.30
CA GLU A 10 -28.52 26.32 33.41
C GLU A 10 -27.57 26.53 34.59
N LEU A 11 -26.26 26.63 34.32
CA LEU A 11 -25.25 26.83 35.35
C LEU A 11 -25.40 28.16 36.08
N LYS A 12 -25.76 29.25 35.36
CA LYS A 12 -26.04 30.55 35.98
C LYS A 12 -27.27 30.49 36.89
N ARG A 13 -28.34 29.82 36.45
CA ARG A 13 -29.57 29.65 37.26
C ARG A 13 -29.30 28.84 38.52
N ALA A 14 -28.60 27.72 38.41
CA ALA A 14 -28.23 26.89 39.57
C ALA A 14 -27.38 27.65 40.59
N LYS A 15 -26.37 28.42 40.13
CA LYS A 15 -25.56 29.27 41.02
C LYS A 15 -26.39 30.36 41.72
N LEU A 16 -27.32 30.98 40.99
CA LEU A 16 -28.18 32.02 41.54
C LEU A 16 -29.15 31.45 42.59
N LEU A 17 -29.71 30.27 42.35
CA LEU A 17 -30.56 29.56 43.32
C LEU A 17 -29.79 29.14 44.58
N ALA A 18 -28.58 28.59 44.41
CA ALA A 18 -27.74 28.23 45.54
C ALA A 18 -27.34 29.46 46.38
N LEU A 19 -27.00 30.57 45.72
CA LEU A 19 -26.70 31.84 46.38
C LEU A 19 -27.92 32.44 47.07
N SER A 20 -29.10 32.40 46.44
CA SER A 20 -30.32 32.95 47.04
C SER A 20 -30.74 32.15 48.27
N LEU A 21 -30.66 30.82 48.24
CA LEU A 21 -30.92 29.96 49.40
C LEU A 21 -29.95 30.24 50.55
N LEU A 22 -28.66 30.43 50.26
CA LEU A 22 -27.67 30.81 51.27
C LEU A 22 -27.99 32.19 51.88
N LEU A 23 -28.33 33.18 51.06
CA LEU A 23 -28.69 34.51 51.53
C LEU A 23 -29.98 34.50 52.36
N ILE A 24 -30.96 33.67 51.98
CA ILE A 24 -32.19 33.47 52.76
C ILE A 24 -31.87 32.84 54.12
N ALA A 25 -31.05 31.79 54.16
CA ALA A 25 -30.63 31.17 55.42
C ALA A 25 -29.88 32.17 56.31
N ALA A 26 -28.98 32.97 55.74
CA ALA A 26 -28.26 34.03 56.45
C ALA A 26 -29.20 35.13 56.97
N ALA A 27 -30.18 35.58 56.16
CA ALA A 27 -31.15 36.59 56.56
C ALA A 27 -32.07 36.10 57.68
N ILE A 28 -32.53 34.84 57.61
CA ILE A 28 -33.29 34.20 58.69
C ILE A 28 -32.46 34.14 59.96
N PHE A 29 -31.21 33.69 59.88
CA PHE A 29 -30.29 33.65 61.02
C PHE A 29 -30.11 35.04 61.66
N ILE A 30 -29.81 36.07 60.87
CA ILE A 30 -29.65 37.45 61.36
C ILE A 30 -30.94 37.97 62.02
N THR A 31 -32.09 37.70 61.40
CA THR A 31 -33.39 38.12 61.94
C THR A 31 -33.66 37.47 63.29
N THR A 32 -33.34 36.18 63.45
CA THR A 32 -33.48 35.48 64.74
C THR A 32 -32.58 36.02 65.86
N LEU A 33 -31.54 36.82 65.55
CA LEU A 33 -30.70 37.46 66.57
C LEU A 33 -31.36 38.67 67.23
N VAL A 34 -32.31 39.33 66.56
CA VAL A 34 -32.97 40.56 67.02
C VAL A 34 -34.32 40.26 67.70
N LEU A 35 -34.88 39.07 67.48
CA LEU A 35 -36.16 38.66 68.05
C LEU A 35 -36.02 38.16 69.50
N PRO A 36 -37.05 38.32 70.34
CA PRO A 36 -37.06 37.79 71.69
C PRO A 36 -36.93 36.25 71.70
N PRO A 37 -36.13 35.68 72.62
CA PRO A 37 -35.83 34.25 72.64
C PRO A 37 -37.07 33.44 73.05
N THR A 38 -37.71 32.83 72.05
CA THR A 38 -38.77 31.83 72.24
C THR A 38 -38.31 30.48 71.70
N PRO A 39 -38.90 29.34 72.13
CA PRO A 39 -38.49 28.00 71.68
C PRO A 39 -38.48 27.85 70.15
N TRP A 40 -39.46 28.47 69.48
CA TRP A 40 -39.58 28.47 68.02
C TRP A 40 -38.48 29.30 67.33
N VAL A 41 -38.13 30.47 67.88
CA VAL A 41 -37.02 31.29 67.37
C VAL A 41 -35.68 30.56 67.56
N GLY A 42 -35.51 29.84 68.66
CA GLY A 42 -34.33 29.00 68.90
C GLY A 42 -34.17 27.86 67.89
N ALA A 43 -35.26 27.15 67.56
CA ALA A 43 -35.23 26.10 66.54
C ALA A 43 -34.91 26.66 65.14
N LEU A 44 -35.52 27.79 64.77
CA LEU A 44 -35.27 28.45 63.49
C LEU A 44 -33.82 28.96 63.36
N LYS A 45 -33.26 29.47 64.46
CA LYS A 45 -31.85 29.86 64.55
C LYS A 45 -30.93 28.68 64.30
N ALA A 46 -31.15 27.54 64.97
CA ALA A 46 -30.31 26.36 64.81
C ALA A 46 -30.36 25.78 63.37
N ILE A 47 -31.56 25.74 62.77
CA ILE A 47 -31.74 25.25 61.38
C ILE A 47 -31.05 26.19 60.38
N SER A 48 -31.22 27.51 60.54
CA SER A 48 -30.60 28.49 59.64
C SER A 48 -29.07 28.54 59.80
N GLU A 49 -28.56 28.39 61.02
CA GLU A 49 -27.13 28.26 61.30
C GLU A 49 -26.54 27.00 60.66
N ALA A 50 -27.18 25.84 60.85
CA ALA A 50 -26.74 24.58 60.24
C ALA A 50 -26.78 24.64 58.72
N ALA A 51 -27.81 25.23 58.12
CA ALA A 51 -27.92 25.40 56.67
C ALA A 51 -26.84 26.33 56.11
N MET A 52 -26.56 27.45 56.79
CA MET A 52 -25.53 28.41 56.38
C MET A 52 -24.13 27.80 56.47
N VAL A 53 -23.79 27.17 57.60
CA VAL A 53 -22.48 26.52 57.80
C VAL A 53 -22.29 25.35 56.84
N GLY A 54 -23.33 24.53 56.63
CA GLY A 54 -23.30 23.40 55.68
C GLY A 54 -23.05 23.86 54.24
N ALA A 55 -23.72 24.92 53.79
CA ALA A 55 -23.52 25.49 52.46
C ALA A 55 -22.12 26.10 52.28
N LEU A 56 -21.57 26.75 53.31
CA LEU A 56 -20.19 27.26 53.30
C LEU A 56 -19.15 26.12 53.27
N ALA A 57 -19.40 25.03 53.99
CA ALA A 57 -18.52 23.86 54.02
C ALA A 57 -18.47 23.14 52.66
N ASP A 58 -19.62 22.93 52.01
CA ASP A 58 -19.70 22.33 50.68
C ASP A 58 -18.99 23.21 49.62
N TRP A 59 -19.24 24.52 49.66
CA TRP A 59 -18.52 25.48 48.82
C TRP A 59 -17.00 25.38 49.05
N PHE A 60 -16.57 25.35 50.30
CA PHE A 60 -15.15 25.23 50.64
C PHE A 60 -14.56 23.92 50.12
N ALA A 61 -15.23 22.77 50.26
CA ALA A 61 -14.74 21.48 49.80
C ALA A 61 -14.52 21.44 48.27
N VAL A 62 -15.49 21.92 47.49
CA VAL A 62 -15.40 21.95 46.03
C VAL A 62 -14.32 22.95 45.58
N VAL A 63 -14.28 24.15 46.16
CA VAL A 63 -13.29 25.16 45.80
C VAL A 63 -11.89 24.71 46.21
N ALA A 64 -11.72 24.12 47.39
CA ALA A 64 -10.44 23.58 47.86
C ALA A 64 -9.94 22.41 47.01
N LEU A 65 -10.82 21.67 46.34
CA LEU A 65 -10.42 20.61 45.41
C LEU A 65 -9.78 21.18 44.14
N PHE A 66 -10.34 22.27 43.59
CA PHE A 66 -9.99 22.79 42.25
C PHE A 66 -9.19 24.10 42.21
N ARG A 67 -9.27 24.94 43.24
CA ARG A 67 -8.70 26.30 43.25
C ARG A 67 -7.95 26.58 44.56
N ARG A 68 -6.95 27.45 44.46
CA ARG A 68 -6.22 27.94 45.63
C ARG A 68 -7.05 29.03 46.32
N ILE A 69 -7.35 28.83 47.59
CA ILE A 69 -8.07 29.82 48.40
C ILE A 69 -7.03 30.74 49.06
N PRO A 70 -7.10 32.07 48.89
CA PRO A 70 -6.07 33.01 49.35
C PRO A 70 -6.13 33.31 50.86
N LEU A 71 -6.35 32.29 51.70
CA LEU A 71 -6.32 32.40 53.17
C LEU A 71 -4.98 31.85 53.70
N PRO A 72 -4.17 32.63 54.46
CA PRO A 72 -2.75 32.32 54.73
C PRO A 72 -2.48 30.95 55.39
N PHE A 73 -3.38 30.45 56.25
CA PHE A 73 -3.23 29.15 56.91
C PHE A 73 -3.78 27.98 56.09
N VAL A 74 -4.82 28.22 55.29
CA VAL A 74 -5.57 27.18 54.57
C VAL A 74 -5.06 27.01 53.13
N ALA A 75 -4.46 28.04 52.55
CA ALA A 75 -3.93 28.07 51.18
C ALA A 75 -2.92 26.96 50.88
N ARG A 76 -2.26 26.40 51.92
CA ARG A 76 -1.29 25.30 51.77
C ARG A 76 -1.94 23.95 51.45
N HIS A 77 -3.22 23.75 51.81
CA HIS A 77 -3.95 22.47 51.69
C HIS A 77 -5.10 22.50 50.66
N THR A 78 -5.27 23.63 49.96
CA THR A 78 -6.25 23.79 48.87
C THR A 78 -5.62 23.55 47.49
N ALA A 79 -6.42 23.47 46.44
CA ALA A 79 -6.05 23.02 45.10
C ALA A 79 -5.49 21.58 45.08
N ILE A 80 -6.17 20.65 45.75
CA ILE A 80 -5.74 19.24 45.89
C ILE A 80 -5.54 18.55 44.52
N ILE A 81 -6.45 18.76 43.57
CA ILE A 81 -6.35 18.17 42.23
C ILE A 81 -5.21 18.80 41.42
N PRO A 82 -5.14 20.13 41.21
CA PRO A 82 -4.02 20.74 40.49
C PRO A 82 -2.64 20.39 41.06
N ARG A 83 -2.54 20.24 42.39
CA ARG A 83 -1.29 19.92 43.08
C ARG A 83 -0.86 18.47 42.92
N ASN A 84 -1.81 17.53 42.81
CA ASN A 84 -1.54 16.11 42.62
C ASN A 84 -1.80 15.65 41.18
N LYS A 85 -1.90 16.57 40.22
CA LYS A 85 -2.29 16.27 38.84
C LYS A 85 -1.39 15.22 38.20
N ASP A 86 -0.08 15.31 38.44
CA ASP A 86 0.92 14.42 37.84
C ASP A 86 0.76 13.00 38.42
N ARG A 87 0.66 12.88 39.75
CA ARG A 87 0.37 11.59 40.42
C ARG A 87 -0.97 10.98 39.99
N ILE A 88 -1.99 11.81 39.77
CA ILE A 88 -3.31 11.34 39.30
C ILE A 88 -3.21 10.86 37.86
N ALA A 89 -2.46 11.57 36.99
CA ALA A 89 -2.21 11.17 35.61
C ALA A 89 -1.43 9.86 35.55
N ASP A 90 -0.37 9.71 36.35
CA ASP A 90 0.42 8.47 36.44
C ASP A 90 -0.46 7.28 36.84
N ASN A 91 -1.22 7.41 37.92
CA ASN A 91 -2.11 6.35 38.39
C ASN A 91 -3.21 6.01 37.38
N LEU A 92 -3.74 7.01 36.68
CA LEU A 92 -4.71 6.79 35.62
C LEU A 92 -4.07 6.09 34.42
N GLY A 93 -2.83 6.45 34.06
CA GLY A 93 -2.04 5.78 33.03
C GLY A 93 -1.82 4.30 33.36
N TYR A 94 -1.38 3.98 34.58
CA TYR A 94 -1.25 2.59 35.06
C TYR A 94 -2.58 1.85 35.03
N PHE A 95 -3.67 2.48 35.47
CA PHE A 95 -4.99 1.86 35.45
C PHE A 95 -5.46 1.55 34.02
N VAL A 96 -5.27 2.47 33.07
CA VAL A 96 -5.61 2.25 31.66
C VAL A 96 -4.74 1.13 31.07
N GLN A 97 -3.45 1.12 31.39
CA GLN A 97 -2.52 0.09 30.95
C GLN A 97 -2.95 -1.31 31.45
N GLU A 98 -3.26 -1.43 32.73
CA GLU A 98 -3.55 -2.73 33.37
C GLU A 98 -4.94 -3.26 33.05
N LYS A 99 -5.93 -2.38 32.85
CA LYS A 99 -7.34 -2.77 32.69
C LYS A 99 -7.86 -2.74 31.26
N PHE A 100 -7.25 -1.95 30.38
CA PHE A 100 -7.75 -1.75 29.01
C PHE A 100 -6.73 -2.08 27.92
N LEU A 101 -5.44 -2.10 28.24
CA LEU A 101 -4.37 -2.37 27.28
C LEU A 101 -3.57 -3.65 27.62
N ASP A 102 -4.06 -4.45 28.56
CA ASP A 102 -3.50 -5.77 28.77
C ASP A 102 -3.80 -6.65 27.54
N THR A 103 -2.81 -7.46 27.15
CA THR A 103 -2.88 -8.29 25.96
C THR A 103 -4.12 -9.19 25.93
N PRO A 104 -4.55 -9.83 27.03
CA PRO A 104 -5.79 -10.60 27.07
C PRO A 104 -7.04 -9.77 26.77
N SER A 105 -7.19 -8.57 27.35
CA SER A 105 -8.34 -7.70 27.07
C SER A 105 -8.38 -7.23 25.62
N LEU A 106 -7.23 -6.91 25.02
CA LEU A 106 -7.16 -6.52 23.60
C LEU A 106 -7.57 -7.66 22.67
N VAL A 107 -7.12 -8.89 22.95
CA VAL A 107 -7.51 -10.08 22.18
C VAL A 107 -8.98 -10.41 22.38
N ALA A 108 -9.50 -10.32 23.60
CA ALA A 108 -10.92 -10.48 23.87
C ALA A 108 -11.78 -9.45 23.12
N LEU A 109 -11.28 -8.22 22.96
CA LEU A 109 -11.93 -7.18 22.19
C LEU A 109 -11.94 -7.50 20.69
N ILE A 110 -10.80 -7.95 20.13
CA ILE A 110 -10.71 -8.39 18.72
C ILE A 110 -11.70 -9.52 18.44
N ARG A 111 -11.76 -10.53 19.31
CA ARG A 111 -12.72 -11.65 19.20
C ARG A 111 -14.17 -11.18 19.25
N ARG A 112 -14.48 -10.23 20.14
CA ARG A 112 -15.85 -9.76 20.34
C ARG A 112 -16.38 -8.93 19.17
N TYR A 113 -15.52 -8.14 18.54
CA TYR A 113 -15.94 -7.16 17.53
C TYR A 113 -15.68 -7.60 16.10
N GLU A 114 -15.02 -8.74 15.88
CA GLU A 114 -14.74 -9.32 14.55
C GLU A 114 -14.26 -8.25 13.53
N PRO A 115 -13.08 -7.66 13.75
CA PRO A 115 -12.60 -6.53 12.94
C PRO A 115 -12.57 -6.84 11.44
N ALA A 116 -12.32 -8.08 11.03
CA ALA A 116 -12.40 -8.48 9.62
C ALA A 116 -13.79 -8.24 9.01
N LEU A 117 -14.86 -8.54 9.76
CA LEU A 117 -16.25 -8.32 9.33
C LEU A 117 -16.59 -6.84 9.31
N MET A 118 -16.13 -6.07 10.30
CA MET A 118 -16.29 -4.61 10.28
C MET A 118 -15.60 -3.97 9.08
N LEU A 119 -14.37 -4.40 8.77
CA LEU A 119 -13.61 -3.95 7.61
C LEU A 119 -14.32 -4.33 6.31
N GLY A 120 -14.79 -5.57 6.19
CA GLY A 120 -15.58 -6.02 5.03
C GLY A 120 -16.82 -5.15 4.78
N ASN A 121 -17.62 -4.91 5.83
CA ASN A 121 -18.82 -4.06 5.75
C ASN A 121 -18.52 -2.58 5.46
N TRP A 122 -17.35 -2.10 5.88
CA TRP A 122 -16.96 -0.73 5.64
C TRP A 122 -16.46 -0.55 4.20
N PHE A 123 -15.62 -1.47 3.71
CA PHE A 123 -15.07 -1.44 2.35
C PHE A 123 -16.09 -1.83 1.27
N SER A 124 -17.14 -2.58 1.60
CA SER A 124 -18.23 -2.88 0.67
C SER A 124 -19.05 -1.65 0.26
N GLN A 125 -18.94 -0.54 0.99
CA GLN A 125 -19.54 0.74 0.62
C GLN A 125 -18.61 1.50 -0.34
N PRO A 126 -19.03 1.80 -1.58
CA PRO A 126 -18.19 2.46 -2.58
C PRO A 126 -17.60 3.80 -2.11
N GLU A 127 -18.36 4.57 -1.33
CA GLU A 127 -17.95 5.87 -0.78
C GLU A 127 -16.73 5.73 0.15
N ASN A 128 -16.68 4.66 0.95
CA ASN A 128 -15.60 4.43 1.90
C ASN A 128 -14.32 3.96 1.20
N ALA A 129 -14.44 3.03 0.24
CA ALA A 129 -13.33 2.62 -0.60
C ALA A 129 -12.71 3.81 -1.36
N ARG A 130 -13.56 4.72 -1.87
CA ARG A 130 -13.12 5.97 -2.53
C ARG A 130 -12.37 6.90 -1.57
N ARG A 131 -12.84 7.05 -0.33
CA ARG A 131 -12.16 7.86 0.71
C ARG A 131 -10.78 7.30 1.06
N VAL A 132 -10.64 5.97 1.21
CA VAL A 132 -9.31 5.36 1.43
C VAL A 132 -8.41 5.62 0.25
N GLY A 133 -8.92 5.43 -0.96
CA GLY A 133 -8.17 5.76 -2.18
C GLY A 133 -7.62 7.17 -2.13
N GLN A 134 -8.47 8.16 -1.83
CA GLN A 134 -8.06 9.57 -1.71
C GLN A 134 -6.97 9.78 -0.66
N HIS A 135 -7.13 9.25 0.56
CA HIS A 135 -6.16 9.42 1.63
C HIS A 135 -4.84 8.69 1.35
N LEU A 136 -4.89 7.47 0.84
CA LEU A 136 -3.72 6.69 0.46
C LEU A 136 -2.91 7.44 -0.60
N LEU A 137 -3.61 8.00 -1.59
CA LEU A 137 -2.99 8.81 -2.64
C LEU A 137 -2.41 10.13 -2.14
N GLN A 138 -3.05 10.81 -1.18
CA GLN A 138 -2.46 11.99 -0.54
C GLN A 138 -1.16 11.66 0.19
N VAL A 139 -1.13 10.54 0.93
CA VAL A 139 0.08 10.06 1.61
C VAL A 139 1.15 9.68 0.60
N MET A 140 0.79 8.95 -0.47
CA MET A 140 1.71 8.58 -1.54
C MET A 140 2.27 9.79 -2.27
N SER A 141 1.46 10.79 -2.60
CA SER A 141 1.91 12.04 -3.20
C SER A 141 2.89 12.79 -2.29
N GLY A 142 2.57 12.91 -1.00
CA GLY A 142 3.50 13.51 -0.04
C GLY A 142 4.83 12.76 0.03
N PHE A 143 4.80 11.42 -0.01
CA PHE A 143 6.02 10.62 -0.05
C PHE A 143 6.81 10.81 -1.36
N LEU A 144 6.12 10.86 -2.51
CA LEU A 144 6.74 11.11 -3.81
C LEU A 144 7.38 12.49 -3.88
N GLU A 145 6.84 13.50 -3.18
CA GLU A 145 7.42 14.85 -3.12
C GLU A 145 8.65 14.93 -2.23
N LEU A 146 8.65 14.22 -1.10
CA LEU A 146 9.77 14.19 -0.14
C LEU A 146 10.96 13.37 -0.63
N THR A 147 10.75 12.50 -1.61
CA THR A 147 11.77 11.56 -2.06
C THR A 147 12.68 12.21 -3.11
N ASP A 148 13.96 12.33 -2.77
CA ASP A 148 15.02 12.79 -3.68
C ASP A 148 15.21 11.82 -4.86
N ASP A 149 14.97 12.31 -6.08
CA ASP A 149 15.08 11.55 -7.33
C ASP A 149 16.44 10.87 -7.46
N ALA A 150 17.51 11.57 -7.12
CA ALA A 150 18.87 11.05 -7.26
C ALA A 150 19.10 9.84 -6.34
N ARG A 151 18.46 9.82 -5.15
CA ARG A 151 18.57 8.71 -4.21
C ARG A 151 17.80 7.48 -4.69
N ILE A 152 16.59 7.66 -5.22
CA ILE A 152 15.80 6.55 -5.77
C ILE A 152 16.46 6.00 -7.02
N GLN A 153 16.90 6.85 -7.95
CA GLN A 153 17.59 6.39 -9.15
C GLN A 153 18.82 5.55 -8.81
N ARG A 154 19.62 5.96 -7.82
CA ARG A 154 20.74 5.15 -7.31
C ARG A 154 20.29 3.84 -6.66
N LEU A 155 19.17 3.82 -5.95
CA LEU A 155 18.62 2.60 -5.37
C LEU A 155 18.10 1.64 -6.45
N LEU A 156 17.33 2.15 -7.41
CA LEU A 156 16.79 1.41 -8.53
C LEU A 156 17.91 0.81 -9.37
N ARG A 157 18.94 1.61 -9.70
CA ARG A 157 20.15 1.12 -10.38
C ARG A 157 20.78 -0.04 -9.62
N ARG A 158 21.03 0.11 -8.32
CA ARG A 158 21.59 -0.96 -7.48
C ARG A 158 20.70 -2.20 -7.42
N ALA A 159 19.38 -2.02 -7.35
CA ALA A 159 18.42 -3.13 -7.33
C ALA A 159 18.44 -3.90 -8.66
N VAL A 160 18.42 -3.20 -9.80
CA VAL A 160 18.53 -3.82 -11.13
C VAL A 160 19.88 -4.52 -11.30
N HIS A 161 20.99 -3.90 -10.88
CA HIS A 161 22.32 -4.53 -10.94
C HIS A 161 22.35 -5.81 -10.11
N LYS A 162 21.80 -5.78 -8.89
CA LYS A 162 21.73 -6.95 -8.01
C LYS A 162 20.79 -8.03 -8.54
N ALA A 163 19.72 -7.65 -9.24
CA ALA A 163 18.84 -8.60 -9.91
C ALA A 163 19.57 -9.28 -11.08
N ILE A 164 20.27 -8.52 -11.92
CA ILE A 164 21.11 -9.06 -13.00
C ILE A 164 22.18 -10.02 -12.44
N ASP A 165 22.82 -9.66 -11.33
CA ASP A 165 23.83 -10.51 -10.67
C ASP A 165 23.25 -11.83 -10.14
N LYS A 166 21.97 -11.85 -9.76
CA LYS A 166 21.30 -13.04 -9.23
C LYS A 166 20.68 -13.92 -10.31
N VAL A 167 20.43 -13.39 -11.50
CA VAL A 167 19.79 -14.14 -12.59
C VAL A 167 20.87 -14.92 -13.33
N ASP A 168 20.76 -16.24 -13.27
CA ASP A 168 21.46 -17.11 -14.20
C ASP A 168 20.73 -17.04 -15.56
N LEU A 169 21.21 -16.16 -16.45
CA LEU A 169 20.63 -15.96 -17.78
C LEU A 169 20.63 -17.28 -18.58
N THR A 170 21.72 -18.05 -18.50
CA THR A 170 21.86 -19.36 -19.16
C THR A 170 20.77 -20.33 -18.71
N GLN A 171 20.61 -20.52 -17.39
CA GLN A 171 19.61 -21.44 -16.87
C GLN A 171 18.17 -20.94 -17.07
N THR A 172 17.93 -19.64 -16.90
CA THR A 172 16.59 -19.05 -17.08
C THR A 172 16.15 -19.11 -18.54
N SER A 173 17.04 -18.78 -19.48
CA SER A 173 16.77 -18.91 -20.91
C SER A 173 16.57 -20.38 -21.31
N ALA A 174 17.38 -21.30 -20.79
CA ALA A 174 17.18 -22.72 -21.04
C ALA A 174 15.81 -23.21 -20.55
N MET A 175 15.38 -22.83 -19.33
CA MET A 175 14.06 -23.19 -18.80
C MET A 175 12.91 -22.61 -19.62
N MET A 176 13.03 -21.35 -20.08
CA MET A 176 12.03 -20.74 -20.96
C MET A 176 11.95 -21.45 -22.31
N LEU A 177 13.09 -21.70 -22.96
CA LEU A 177 13.14 -22.42 -24.24
C LEU A 177 12.63 -23.86 -24.08
N GLU A 178 12.93 -24.53 -22.97
CA GLU A 178 12.43 -25.87 -22.65
C GLU A 178 10.91 -25.88 -22.44
N GLY A 179 10.35 -24.88 -21.76
CA GLY A 179 8.90 -24.70 -21.65
C GLY A 179 8.22 -24.42 -22.99
N LEU A 180 8.89 -23.71 -23.90
CA LEU A 180 8.41 -23.45 -25.26
C LEU A 180 8.57 -24.65 -26.20
N THR A 181 9.53 -25.53 -25.96
CA THR A 181 9.72 -26.76 -26.74
C THR A 181 8.92 -27.94 -26.21
N ARG A 182 8.47 -27.88 -24.96
CA ARG A 182 7.58 -28.87 -24.36
C ARG A 182 6.30 -29.01 -25.20
N ASP A 183 5.89 -30.25 -25.45
CA ASP A 183 4.74 -30.61 -26.29
C ASP A 183 4.79 -30.05 -27.73
N ASN A 184 6.00 -29.84 -28.27
CA ASN A 184 6.24 -29.29 -29.61
C ASN A 184 5.59 -27.90 -29.84
N ARG A 185 5.44 -27.07 -28.79
CA ARG A 185 4.82 -25.74 -28.94
C ARG A 185 5.64 -24.78 -29.80
N HIS A 186 6.96 -24.98 -29.88
CA HIS A 186 7.85 -24.23 -30.77
C HIS A 186 7.58 -24.50 -32.26
N GLN A 187 6.99 -25.65 -32.61
CA GLN A 187 6.51 -25.90 -33.97
C GLN A 187 5.34 -24.99 -34.36
N LYS A 188 4.46 -24.63 -33.41
CA LYS A 188 3.39 -23.64 -33.65
C LYS A 188 3.93 -22.22 -33.87
N LEU A 189 5.02 -21.88 -33.18
CA LEU A 189 5.74 -20.63 -33.42
C LEU A 189 6.39 -20.64 -34.79
N LEU A 190 7.01 -21.76 -35.19
CA LEU A 190 7.55 -21.94 -36.53
C LEU A 190 6.46 -21.80 -37.60
N ASP A 191 5.29 -22.41 -37.42
CA ASP A 191 4.13 -22.27 -38.32
C ASP A 191 3.74 -20.79 -38.50
N SER A 192 3.68 -20.04 -37.38
CA SER A 192 3.32 -18.63 -37.39
C SER A 192 4.37 -17.77 -38.12
N LEU A 193 5.66 -18.07 -37.91
CA LEU A 193 6.76 -17.39 -38.59
C LEU A 193 6.78 -17.69 -40.09
N ILE A 194 6.61 -18.96 -40.48
CA ILE A 194 6.51 -19.37 -41.89
C ILE A 194 5.32 -18.66 -42.55
N SER A 195 4.17 -18.63 -41.89
CA SER A 195 2.97 -17.94 -42.41
C SER A 195 3.19 -16.45 -42.61
N GLN A 196 3.86 -15.78 -41.66
CA GLN A 196 4.21 -14.36 -41.79
C GLN A 196 5.24 -14.13 -42.90
N LEU A 197 6.23 -15.01 -43.04
CA LEU A 197 7.22 -14.92 -44.11
C LEU A 197 6.58 -15.08 -45.49
N ILE A 198 5.69 -16.05 -45.66
CA ILE A 198 4.91 -16.22 -46.89
C ILE A 198 4.08 -14.95 -47.17
N ALA A 199 3.39 -14.40 -46.16
CA ALA A 199 2.60 -13.18 -46.32
C ALA A 199 3.45 -11.94 -46.67
N LEU A 200 4.69 -11.86 -46.15
CA LEU A 200 5.64 -10.80 -46.50
C LEU A 200 6.18 -10.97 -47.93
N LEU A 201 6.48 -12.21 -48.34
CA LEU A 201 6.96 -12.54 -49.69
C LEU A 201 5.88 -12.35 -50.77
N GLN A 202 4.61 -12.46 -50.41
CA GLN A 202 3.47 -12.16 -51.29
C GLN A 202 3.20 -10.66 -51.48
N ARG A 203 3.85 -9.77 -50.71
CA ARG A 203 3.74 -8.31 -50.93
C ARG A 203 4.70 -7.88 -52.05
N ASP A 204 4.14 -7.26 -53.10
CA ASP A 204 4.89 -6.77 -54.27
C ASP A 204 6.09 -5.88 -53.92
N SER A 205 5.95 -5.03 -52.88
CA SER A 205 7.01 -4.11 -52.45
C SER A 205 8.21 -4.80 -51.77
N SER A 206 8.01 -6.00 -51.22
CA SER A 206 9.02 -6.74 -50.43
C SER A 206 9.76 -7.77 -51.28
N ARG A 207 9.11 -8.27 -52.34
CA ARG A 207 9.60 -9.29 -53.27
C ARG A 207 10.99 -8.99 -53.82
N ALA A 208 11.15 -7.80 -54.42
CA ALA A 208 12.40 -7.39 -55.05
C ALA A 208 13.53 -7.15 -54.04
N PHE A 209 13.21 -6.70 -52.82
CA PHE A 209 14.21 -6.51 -51.76
C PHE A 209 14.73 -7.85 -51.23
N ILE A 210 13.82 -8.78 -50.94
CA ILE A 210 14.17 -10.10 -50.39
C ILE A 210 14.95 -10.91 -51.43
N ALA A 211 14.50 -10.93 -52.68
CA ALA A 211 15.21 -11.61 -53.75
C ALA A 211 16.67 -11.13 -53.91
N ARG A 212 16.89 -9.80 -53.91
CA ARG A 212 18.24 -9.23 -53.96
C ARG A 212 19.07 -9.64 -52.74
N GLY A 213 18.46 -9.66 -51.55
CA GLY A 213 19.13 -10.12 -50.33
C GLY A 213 19.55 -11.59 -50.40
N ILE A 214 18.72 -12.47 -50.96
CA ILE A 214 19.00 -13.90 -51.10
C ILE A 214 20.12 -14.14 -52.12
N VAL A 215 20.06 -13.49 -53.28
CA VAL A 215 21.12 -13.60 -54.31
C VAL A 215 22.44 -13.09 -53.74
N HIS A 216 22.43 -11.94 -53.06
CA HIS A 216 23.62 -11.37 -52.45
C HIS A 216 24.22 -12.27 -51.35
N TRP A 217 23.38 -12.83 -50.47
CA TRP A 217 23.83 -13.77 -49.45
C TRP A 217 24.47 -15.03 -50.07
N LEU A 218 23.86 -15.57 -51.13
CA LEU A 218 24.33 -16.77 -51.81
C LEU A 218 25.68 -16.54 -52.52
N GLU A 219 25.87 -15.38 -53.14
CA GLU A 219 27.15 -14.96 -53.71
C GLU A 219 28.25 -14.81 -52.64
N THR A 220 27.88 -14.36 -51.44
CA THR A 220 28.82 -14.05 -50.35
C THR A 220 29.24 -15.28 -49.54
N GLU A 221 28.30 -16.13 -49.12
CA GLU A 221 28.61 -17.32 -48.29
C GLU A 221 28.98 -18.56 -49.11
N HIS A 222 28.45 -18.70 -50.33
CA HIS A 222 28.62 -19.91 -51.14
C HIS A 222 28.99 -19.61 -52.60
N PRO A 223 30.15 -18.97 -52.86
CA PRO A 223 30.57 -18.52 -54.19
C PRO A 223 30.73 -19.67 -55.21
N LEU A 224 31.05 -20.88 -54.75
CA LEU A 224 31.16 -22.08 -55.60
C LEU A 224 29.79 -22.59 -56.07
N LYS A 225 28.74 -22.45 -55.24
CA LYS A 225 27.38 -22.88 -55.59
C LYS A 225 26.68 -21.83 -56.45
N ALA A 226 26.99 -20.54 -56.23
CA ALA A 226 26.50 -19.45 -57.08
C ALA A 226 26.91 -19.60 -58.56
N ARG A 227 28.11 -20.14 -58.83
CA ARG A 227 28.60 -20.45 -60.19
C ARG A 227 27.89 -21.60 -60.90
N LEU A 228 27.17 -22.45 -60.17
CA LEU A 228 26.41 -23.59 -60.71
C LEU A 228 24.93 -23.25 -60.96
N LEU A 229 24.51 -22.02 -60.64
CA LEU A 229 23.13 -21.60 -60.86
C LEU A 229 22.84 -21.43 -62.36
N PRO A 230 21.63 -21.79 -62.82
CA PRO A 230 21.19 -21.49 -64.18
C PRO A 230 21.33 -19.99 -64.45
N THR A 231 21.83 -19.61 -65.62
CA THR A 231 22.00 -18.19 -66.02
C THR A 231 20.67 -17.41 -65.99
N GLU A 232 19.53 -18.10 -66.03
CA GLU A 232 18.16 -17.58 -65.88
C GLU A 232 17.91 -16.98 -64.48
N TRP A 233 18.55 -17.51 -63.43
CA TRP A 233 18.48 -16.98 -62.05
C TRP A 233 19.31 -15.71 -61.86
N LEU A 234 20.10 -15.32 -62.85
CA LEU A 234 20.93 -14.11 -62.84
C LEU A 234 20.37 -13.02 -63.79
N GLY A 235 19.21 -13.24 -64.40
CA GLY A 235 18.54 -12.31 -65.32
C GLY A 235 17.47 -11.42 -64.68
N GLU A 236 16.75 -10.69 -65.52
CA GLU A 236 15.73 -9.69 -65.14
C GLU A 236 14.52 -10.27 -64.37
N HIS A 237 14.26 -11.59 -64.50
CA HIS A 237 13.19 -12.33 -63.80
C HIS A 237 13.68 -13.16 -62.60
N SER A 238 14.94 -13.02 -62.20
CA SER A 238 15.57 -13.74 -61.08
C SER A 238 14.80 -13.59 -59.75
N ALA A 239 14.26 -12.39 -59.50
CA ALA A 239 13.56 -12.11 -58.26
C ALA A 239 12.23 -12.86 -58.11
N GLU A 240 11.53 -13.07 -59.23
CA GLU A 240 10.26 -13.82 -59.23
C GLU A 240 10.54 -15.30 -59.01
N MET A 241 11.49 -15.87 -59.74
CA MET A 241 11.86 -17.29 -59.59
C MET A 241 12.39 -17.62 -58.18
N VAL A 242 13.23 -16.77 -57.60
CA VAL A 242 13.74 -16.96 -56.23
C VAL A 242 12.61 -16.88 -55.22
N THR A 243 11.71 -15.90 -55.38
CA THR A 243 10.59 -15.75 -54.43
C THR A 243 9.60 -16.89 -54.56
N ASP A 244 9.31 -17.37 -55.77
CA ASP A 244 8.44 -18.53 -56.00
C ASP A 244 9.06 -19.82 -55.46
N ALA A 245 10.36 -20.03 -55.65
CA ALA A 245 11.07 -21.17 -55.08
C ALA A 245 11.06 -21.14 -53.54
N VAL A 246 11.30 -19.98 -52.92
CA VAL A 246 11.23 -19.82 -51.46
C VAL A 246 9.80 -19.98 -50.94
N ASN A 247 8.80 -19.42 -51.61
CA ASN A 247 7.40 -19.61 -51.24
C ASN A 247 6.99 -21.08 -51.32
N THR A 248 7.38 -21.78 -52.38
CA THR A 248 7.08 -23.21 -52.56
C THR A 248 7.74 -24.03 -51.44
N LEU A 249 9.02 -23.80 -51.15
CA LEU A 249 9.71 -24.45 -50.03
C LEU A 249 9.06 -24.14 -48.68
N LEU A 250 8.68 -22.88 -48.42
CA LEU A 250 8.03 -22.49 -47.17
C LEU A 250 6.64 -23.12 -47.04
N ASP A 251 5.88 -23.24 -48.13
CA ASP A 251 4.57 -23.89 -48.16
C ASP A 251 4.69 -25.41 -47.97
N GLU A 252 5.65 -26.06 -48.61
CA GLU A 252 5.99 -27.48 -48.38
C GLU A 252 6.37 -27.74 -46.92
N VAL A 253 7.23 -26.90 -46.34
CA VAL A 253 7.59 -26.98 -44.92
C VAL A 253 6.37 -26.74 -44.03
N SER A 254 5.49 -25.81 -44.40
CA SER A 254 4.26 -25.52 -43.65
C SER A 254 3.32 -26.73 -43.60
N GLN A 255 3.09 -27.37 -44.75
CA GLN A 255 2.15 -28.48 -44.90
C GLN A 255 2.68 -29.81 -44.38
N ASP A 256 3.97 -30.11 -44.61
CA ASP A 256 4.58 -31.36 -44.15
C ASP A 256 5.21 -31.21 -42.75
N ARG A 257 4.56 -31.83 -41.76
CA ARG A 257 5.07 -31.87 -40.38
C ARG A 257 6.33 -32.73 -40.22
N ALA A 258 6.58 -33.69 -41.11
CA ALA A 258 7.75 -34.55 -41.10
C ALA A 258 8.94 -33.97 -41.89
N HIS A 259 8.80 -32.75 -42.44
CA HIS A 259 9.79 -32.13 -43.29
C HIS A 259 11.17 -32.02 -42.62
N GLN A 260 12.25 -32.22 -43.39
CA GLN A 260 13.63 -32.23 -42.87
C GLN A 260 14.02 -30.92 -42.17
N ILE A 261 13.52 -29.78 -42.65
CA ILE A 261 13.75 -28.46 -42.04
C ILE A 261 13.12 -28.36 -40.65
N ARG A 262 11.92 -28.90 -40.45
CA ARG A 262 11.27 -28.92 -39.13
C ARG A 262 12.05 -29.78 -38.14
N GLN A 263 12.52 -30.95 -38.58
CA GLN A 263 13.36 -31.83 -37.76
C GLN A 263 14.73 -31.22 -37.47
N ALA A 264 15.30 -30.46 -38.41
CA ALA A 264 16.53 -29.71 -38.19
C ALA A 264 16.33 -28.59 -37.16
N PHE A 265 15.21 -27.87 -37.25
CA PHE A 265 14.82 -26.85 -36.27
C PHE A 265 14.62 -27.44 -34.87
N ASP A 266 13.94 -28.58 -34.75
CA ASP A 266 13.78 -29.30 -33.47
C ASP A 266 15.13 -29.65 -32.84
N ARG A 267 16.01 -30.27 -33.64
CA ARG A 267 17.34 -30.65 -33.17
C ARG A 267 18.18 -29.44 -32.80
N ALA A 268 18.09 -28.34 -33.56
CA ALA A 268 18.78 -27.11 -33.26
C ALA A 268 18.26 -26.46 -31.95
N ALA A 269 16.94 -26.45 -31.73
CA ALA A 269 16.34 -25.91 -30.52
C ALA A 269 16.74 -26.73 -29.28
N LEU A 270 16.68 -28.06 -29.35
CA LEU A 270 17.10 -28.94 -28.26
C LEU A 270 18.59 -28.81 -27.98
N LYS A 271 19.42 -28.77 -29.02
CA LYS A 271 20.88 -28.56 -28.88
C LYS A 271 21.20 -27.20 -28.29
N LEU A 272 20.44 -26.16 -28.65
CA LEU A 272 20.61 -24.83 -28.05
C LEU A 272 20.26 -24.84 -26.56
N ILE A 273 19.17 -25.51 -26.17
CA ILE A 273 18.80 -25.67 -24.76
C ILE A 273 19.89 -26.41 -23.97
N ASP A 274 20.42 -27.49 -24.54
CA ASP A 274 21.50 -28.28 -23.92
C ASP A 274 22.77 -27.43 -23.77
N ASN A 275 23.19 -26.76 -24.84
CA ASN A 275 24.33 -25.85 -24.81
C ASN A 275 24.14 -24.71 -23.78
N LEU A 276 22.94 -24.14 -23.65
CA LEU A 276 22.65 -23.11 -22.64
C LEU A 276 22.76 -23.66 -21.20
N LYS A 277 22.62 -24.96 -20.98
CA LYS A 277 22.74 -25.59 -19.66
C LYS A 277 24.17 -26.01 -19.32
N SER A 278 24.94 -26.49 -20.30
CA SER A 278 26.20 -27.18 -20.04
C SER A 278 27.43 -26.60 -20.76
N ASP A 279 27.27 -25.73 -21.76
CA ASP A 279 28.40 -25.21 -22.53
C ASP A 279 29.05 -23.99 -21.83
N PRO A 280 30.35 -24.08 -21.46
CA PRO A 280 31.08 -22.96 -20.88
C PRO A 280 31.10 -21.71 -21.77
N LEU A 281 31.08 -21.86 -23.11
CA LEU A 281 31.06 -20.73 -24.04
C LEU A 281 29.72 -19.97 -23.99
N MET A 282 28.62 -20.66 -23.72
CA MET A 282 27.31 -20.02 -23.56
C MET A 282 27.21 -19.28 -22.23
N ALA A 283 27.78 -19.85 -21.17
CA ALA A 283 27.91 -19.17 -19.89
C ALA A 283 28.75 -17.88 -20.03
N GLU A 284 29.87 -17.94 -20.74
CA GLU A 284 30.71 -16.76 -21.00
C GLU A 284 29.97 -15.69 -21.83
N LYS A 285 29.24 -16.09 -22.88
CA LYS A 285 28.38 -15.17 -23.65
C LYS A 285 27.30 -14.52 -22.77
N ALA A 286 26.67 -15.30 -21.90
CA ALA A 286 25.67 -14.79 -20.97
C ALA A 286 26.28 -13.78 -20.00
N ASP A 287 27.46 -14.06 -19.45
CA ASP A 287 28.16 -13.14 -18.55
C ASP A 287 28.65 -11.88 -19.26
N ASN A 288 29.07 -11.98 -20.52
CA ASN A 288 29.38 -10.82 -21.36
C ASN A 288 28.14 -9.94 -21.61
N ILE A 289 26.96 -10.53 -21.83
CA ILE A 289 25.69 -9.79 -21.95
C ILE A 289 25.34 -9.11 -20.61
N LYS A 290 25.50 -9.79 -19.46
CA LYS A 290 25.30 -9.18 -18.14
C LYS A 290 26.25 -8.01 -17.93
N ALA A 291 27.52 -8.17 -18.26
CA ALA A 291 28.54 -7.14 -18.13
C ALA A 291 28.21 -5.94 -19.02
N TYR A 292 27.77 -6.17 -20.25
CA TYR A 292 27.31 -5.13 -21.17
C TYR A 292 26.13 -4.35 -20.58
N LEU A 293 25.07 -5.04 -20.13
CA LEU A 293 23.89 -4.40 -19.52
C LEU A 293 24.22 -3.61 -18.24
N LYS A 294 25.19 -4.08 -17.45
CA LYS A 294 25.58 -3.46 -16.18
C LYS A 294 26.44 -2.20 -16.40
N ASN A 295 27.39 -2.30 -17.33
CA ASN A 295 28.39 -1.26 -17.55
C ASN A 295 27.95 -0.23 -18.61
N ASP A 296 26.90 -0.51 -19.36
CA ASP A 296 26.39 0.43 -20.36
C ASP A 296 25.77 1.67 -19.70
N GLU A 297 26.33 2.83 -20.00
CA GLU A 297 25.81 4.12 -19.55
C GLU A 297 24.44 4.42 -20.17
N THR A 298 24.16 3.90 -21.37
CA THR A 298 22.90 4.10 -22.08
C THR A 298 21.75 3.43 -21.35
N PHE A 299 21.91 2.16 -20.96
CA PHE A 299 20.94 1.42 -20.16
C PHE A 299 20.68 2.10 -18.81
N ASN A 300 21.74 2.56 -18.14
CA ASN A 300 21.61 3.26 -16.87
C ASN A 300 20.85 4.59 -17.01
N ARG A 301 21.06 5.33 -18.11
CA ARG A 301 20.32 6.56 -18.42
C ARG A 301 18.86 6.26 -18.69
N TYR A 302 18.59 5.24 -19.50
CA TYR A 302 17.24 4.80 -19.82
C TYR A 302 16.45 4.39 -18.57
N LEU A 303 17.06 3.67 -17.62
CA LEU A 303 16.43 3.37 -16.32
C LEU A 303 16.03 4.64 -15.55
N GLY A 304 16.85 5.69 -15.63
CA GLY A 304 16.56 6.98 -15.02
C GLY A 304 15.39 7.70 -15.69
N GLU A 305 15.33 7.66 -17.02
CA GLU A 305 14.23 8.21 -17.83
C GLU A 305 12.91 7.47 -17.56
N VAL A 306 12.91 6.14 -17.60
CA VAL A 306 11.73 5.32 -17.27
C VAL A 306 11.21 5.62 -15.86
N TRP A 307 12.12 5.81 -14.88
CA TRP A 307 11.72 6.22 -13.54
C TRP A 307 11.10 7.63 -13.50
N ALA A 308 11.71 8.59 -14.21
CA ALA A 308 11.21 9.96 -14.28
C ALA A 308 9.83 10.02 -14.94
N ASP A 309 9.65 9.30 -16.04
CA ASP A 309 8.38 9.20 -16.76
C ASP A 309 7.30 8.55 -15.90
N LEU A 310 7.61 7.44 -15.23
CA LEU A 310 6.68 6.77 -14.32
C LEU A 310 6.27 7.70 -13.19
N ARG A 311 7.23 8.39 -12.54
CA ARG A 311 6.94 9.33 -11.46
C ARG A 311 6.09 10.49 -11.95
N GLY A 312 6.42 11.05 -13.10
CA GLY A 312 5.65 12.14 -13.72
C GLY A 312 4.21 11.72 -14.02
N TRP A 313 4.04 10.52 -14.61
CA TRP A 313 2.74 9.94 -14.87
C TRP A 313 1.94 9.72 -13.57
N VAL A 314 2.52 9.09 -12.54
CA VAL A 314 1.85 8.87 -11.25
C VAL A 314 1.46 10.22 -10.64
N LYS A 315 2.38 11.18 -10.55
CA LYS A 315 2.11 12.50 -9.95
C LYS A 315 0.97 13.22 -10.66
N ASN A 316 0.95 13.19 -11.99
CA ASN A 316 -0.11 13.81 -12.78
C ASN A 316 -1.45 13.10 -12.58
N ASP A 317 -1.46 11.76 -12.56
CA ASP A 317 -2.68 10.99 -12.34
C ASP A 317 -3.25 11.24 -10.94
N VAL A 318 -2.42 11.23 -9.88
CA VAL A 318 -2.91 11.48 -8.51
C VAL A 318 -3.54 12.86 -8.35
N ASN A 319 -2.97 13.87 -9.01
CA ASN A 319 -3.48 15.24 -8.95
C ASN A 319 -4.68 15.50 -9.88
N SER A 320 -5.00 14.57 -10.78
CA SER A 320 -6.17 14.65 -11.64
C SER A 320 -7.46 14.37 -10.88
N ASP A 321 -8.54 15.06 -11.27
CA ASP A 321 -9.89 14.77 -10.79
C ASP A 321 -10.38 13.40 -11.29
N ASP A 322 -9.99 13.00 -12.51
CA ASP A 322 -10.26 11.68 -13.11
C ASP A 322 -9.01 10.78 -13.03
N SER A 323 -8.55 10.50 -11.81
CA SER A 323 -7.39 9.63 -11.57
C SER A 323 -7.75 8.16 -11.77
N ARG A 324 -7.01 7.49 -12.67
CA ARG A 324 -7.17 6.04 -12.88
C ARG A 324 -6.66 5.26 -11.69
N ILE A 325 -5.62 5.73 -11.01
CA ILE A 325 -5.09 5.09 -9.81
C ILE A 325 -6.12 5.17 -8.68
N LYS A 326 -6.82 6.30 -8.49
CA LYS A 326 -7.94 6.44 -7.53
C LYS A 326 -9.01 5.39 -7.79
N GLN A 327 -9.43 5.24 -9.05
CA GLN A 327 -10.45 4.29 -9.44
C GLN A 327 -10.01 2.85 -9.18
N ARG A 328 -8.79 2.47 -9.59
CA ARG A 328 -8.27 1.11 -9.36
C ARG A 328 -8.11 0.76 -7.88
N ILE A 329 -7.66 1.71 -7.05
CA ILE A 329 -7.57 1.49 -5.59
C ILE A 329 -8.96 1.34 -4.98
N ALA A 330 -9.94 2.14 -5.42
CA ALA A 330 -11.31 2.04 -4.94
C ALA A 330 -11.95 0.70 -5.36
N GLU A 331 -11.77 0.28 -6.61
CA GLU A 331 -12.22 -1.02 -7.13
C GLU A 331 -11.58 -2.19 -6.35
N ALA A 332 -10.26 -2.14 -6.13
CA ALA A 332 -9.56 -3.17 -5.37
C ALA A 332 -10.00 -3.22 -3.89
N GLY A 333 -10.21 -2.06 -3.28
CA GLY A 333 -10.72 -1.96 -1.91
C GLY A 333 -12.14 -2.51 -1.79
N GLN A 334 -13.00 -2.21 -2.77
CA GLN A 334 -14.35 -2.74 -2.83
C GLN A 334 -14.35 -4.26 -3.03
N TRP A 335 -13.57 -4.76 -3.98
CA TRP A 335 -13.40 -6.20 -4.21
C TRP A 335 -12.90 -6.92 -2.94
N PHE A 336 -11.94 -6.32 -2.22
CA PHE A 336 -11.45 -6.85 -0.97
C PHE A 336 -12.54 -6.89 0.12
N GLY A 337 -13.31 -5.81 0.24
CA GLY A 337 -14.45 -5.73 1.17
C GLY A 337 -15.52 -6.78 0.86
N GLU A 338 -15.91 -6.90 -0.41
CA GLU A 338 -16.86 -7.92 -0.87
C GLU A 338 -16.33 -9.33 -0.62
N THR A 339 -15.05 -9.59 -0.90
CA THR A 339 -14.43 -10.89 -0.65
C THR A 339 -14.46 -11.25 0.85
N LEU A 340 -14.14 -10.29 1.74
CA LEU A 340 -14.25 -10.48 3.19
C LEU A 340 -15.69 -10.72 3.66
N LEU A 341 -16.70 -10.20 2.95
CA LEU A 341 -18.10 -10.47 3.31
C LEU A 341 -18.56 -11.88 2.91
N HIS A 342 -18.05 -12.41 1.80
CA HIS A 342 -18.47 -13.69 1.25
C HIS A 342 -17.62 -14.89 1.71
N ASP A 343 -16.35 -14.66 2.04
CA ASP A 343 -15.42 -15.72 2.46
C ASP A 343 -15.21 -15.73 3.98
N GLU A 344 -15.84 -16.68 4.66
CA GLU A 344 -15.74 -16.86 6.11
C GLU A 344 -14.33 -17.33 6.54
N ALA A 345 -13.70 -18.22 5.78
CA ALA A 345 -12.37 -18.73 6.09
C ALA A 345 -11.31 -17.62 6.00
N LEU A 346 -11.44 -16.71 5.02
CA LEU A 346 -10.58 -15.54 4.91
C LEU A 346 -10.75 -14.59 6.11
N ARG A 347 -11.99 -14.37 6.59
CA ARG A 347 -12.24 -13.54 7.77
C ARG A 347 -11.62 -14.14 9.03
N GLU A 348 -11.81 -15.44 9.24
CA GLU A 348 -11.26 -16.15 10.40
C GLU A 348 -9.74 -16.04 10.40
N SER A 349 -9.09 -16.36 9.27
CA SER A 349 -7.65 -16.20 9.10
C SER A 349 -7.17 -14.77 9.38
N LEU A 350 -7.89 -13.75 8.89
CA LEU A 350 -7.52 -12.35 9.13
C LEU A 350 -7.66 -11.97 10.62
N ASN A 351 -8.73 -12.39 11.28
CA ASN A 351 -8.93 -12.17 12.71
C ASN A 351 -7.83 -12.86 13.54
N GLU A 352 -7.47 -14.12 13.23
CA GLU A 352 -6.36 -14.82 13.88
C GLU A 352 -5.03 -14.07 13.73
N HIS A 353 -4.73 -13.57 12.53
CA HIS A 353 -3.52 -12.77 12.30
C HIS A 353 -3.54 -11.46 13.10
N LEU A 354 -4.69 -10.82 13.24
CA LEU A 354 -4.85 -9.63 14.08
C LEU A 354 -4.65 -9.95 15.56
N GLU A 355 -5.14 -11.09 16.05
CA GLU A 355 -4.88 -11.56 17.42
C GLU A 355 -3.39 -11.80 17.66
N GLN A 356 -2.71 -12.48 16.73
CA GLN A 356 -1.28 -12.72 16.83
C GLN A 356 -0.47 -11.42 16.79
N ALA A 357 -0.87 -10.46 15.94
CA ALA A 357 -0.25 -9.14 15.89
C ALA A 357 -0.48 -8.37 17.20
N ALA A 358 -1.69 -8.42 17.76
CA ALA A 358 -1.99 -7.81 19.05
C ALA A 358 -1.15 -8.42 20.17
N HIS A 359 -0.94 -9.73 20.19
CA HIS A 359 -0.03 -10.39 21.14
C HIS A 359 1.40 -9.86 21.08
N ARG A 360 1.91 -9.54 19.90
CA ARG A 360 3.28 -9.04 19.71
C ARG A 360 3.41 -7.55 20.02
N VAL A 361 2.42 -6.74 19.63
CA VAL A 361 2.50 -5.27 19.67
C VAL A 361 1.92 -4.68 20.96
N ALA A 362 0.96 -5.35 21.61
CA ALA A 362 0.31 -4.84 22.81
C ALA A 362 1.29 -4.39 23.92
N PRO A 363 2.37 -5.14 24.25
CA PRO A 363 3.30 -4.71 25.29
C PRO A 363 4.02 -3.40 24.95
N GLU A 364 4.47 -3.24 23.71
CA GLU A 364 5.16 -2.02 23.26
C GLU A 364 4.18 -0.83 23.15
N PHE A 365 2.97 -1.07 22.65
CA PHE A 365 1.94 -0.05 22.54
C PHE A 365 1.47 0.45 23.90
N ALA A 366 1.26 -0.47 24.84
CA ALA A 366 0.92 -0.17 26.23
C ALA A 366 2.02 0.70 26.88
N ALA A 367 3.29 0.30 26.73
CA ALA A 367 4.42 1.07 27.25
C ALA A 367 4.55 2.46 26.60
N PHE A 368 4.33 2.57 25.28
CA PHE A 368 4.36 3.83 24.55
C PHE A 368 3.31 4.82 25.06
N LEU A 369 2.06 4.35 25.26
CA LEU A 369 0.97 5.20 25.75
C LEU A 369 1.21 5.67 27.18
N THR A 370 1.67 4.79 28.07
CA THR A 370 1.97 5.17 29.46
C THR A 370 3.01 6.31 29.51
N ARG A 371 4.05 6.25 28.66
CA ARG A 371 5.09 7.28 28.58
C ARG A 371 4.61 8.65 28.08
N HIS A 372 3.53 8.70 27.31
CA HIS A 372 3.00 9.96 26.75
C HIS A 372 1.83 10.53 27.57
N ILE A 373 1.27 9.74 28.50
CA ILE A 373 0.20 10.16 29.41
C ILE A 373 0.77 10.73 30.72
N SER A 374 1.94 10.25 31.16
CA SER A 374 2.69 10.71 32.34
C SER A 374 3.30 12.10 32.19
#